data_AF-A0AAN0MLV5-F1
#
_entry.id   AF-A0AAN0MLV5-F1
#
_cell.length_a   1.000
_cell.length_b   1.000
_cell.length_c   1.000
_cell.angle_alpha   90.00
_cell.angle_beta   90.00
_cell.angle_gamma   90.00
#
_symmetry.space_group_name_H-M   'P 1'
#
loop_
_entity.id
_entity.type
_entity.pdbx_description
1 polymer ?
#
loop_
_entity_poly.entity_id
_entity_poly.type
_entity_poly.pdbx_seq_one_letter_code
_entity_poly.pdbx_strand_id
1 'polypeptide(L)'
;MIRFALALACLASPVAADITWQPNFYDRGRSLSQADEPDLILPMPCGGAMAFQRVDVFVDGNDRLSDKALRHGESSTQYGYRNYLRREHLRGPFQGNEPTKTYFFLARYELTELQYSALTDPDCGFRPSAIMTVPKTGVSWFEAQDISRIYTEWLLANAPDSLPEPRDGGLSYLRLPTEAEWEFATRGGETVDDLDYTGLRHPMDENLSFYAQFGGDGTAPVGTRAPNPLGLFDMLGNVEEMMLEPFRLNALGHTHGQIGGMVTRGGSYLSEPGDLTSAARTEWSFYNTRRGTAQAPETVGFRLVIGATALGRTGAEQIGEDWRARFEGDPDEVDSPITILIDMIDESIDPTQTEALETVVLDLATAEDAARTARASQLNATLELATTTLSMIRFQGRRAVSIQDRIDKDLADIAFLEGKTDQVSIDARDQIIASMPQFEALLADVTQSIRNQVGAYARGLNLLADAQPAEVETAFTIYRSELESRNGDEFLDLLVKLRDHLDVLIENQGLSADALIELALRP
;
A
#
# COMPACT_ATOMS: atom_id res chain seq x y z
N MET A 1 42.36 59.32 -20.73
CA MET A 1 42.22 58.26 -21.76
C MET A 1 42.77 56.97 -21.19
N ILE A 2 41.90 56.08 -20.69
CA ILE A 2 42.26 54.70 -20.35
C ILE A 2 41.21 53.85 -21.07
N ARG A 3 41.64 53.09 -22.08
CA ARG A 3 40.79 52.19 -22.87
C ARG A 3 40.79 50.82 -22.18
N PHE A 4 39.62 50.37 -21.74
CA PHE A 4 39.37 48.98 -21.39
C PHE A 4 39.24 48.16 -22.69
N ALA A 5 40.06 47.11 -22.82
CA ALA A 5 39.90 46.10 -23.85
C ALA A 5 38.98 45.01 -23.30
N LEU A 6 37.79 44.86 -23.90
CA LEU A 6 36.89 43.73 -23.67
C LEU A 6 37.42 42.55 -24.50
N ALA A 7 37.92 41.50 -23.85
CA ALA A 7 38.18 40.22 -24.50
C ALA A 7 36.85 39.47 -24.62
N LEU A 8 36.35 39.33 -25.84
CA LEU A 8 35.19 38.51 -26.16
C LEU A 8 35.65 37.04 -26.16
N ALA A 9 35.33 36.30 -25.11
CA ALA A 9 35.48 34.85 -25.12
C ALA A 9 34.37 34.25 -26.00
N CYS A 10 34.74 33.71 -27.16
CA CYS A 10 33.85 32.87 -27.95
C CYS A 10 33.51 31.62 -27.14
N LEU A 11 32.28 31.53 -26.64
CA LEU A 11 31.68 30.27 -26.22
C LEU A 11 31.47 29.44 -27.50
N ALA A 12 32.35 28.47 -27.74
CA ALA A 12 32.08 27.42 -28.71
C ALA A 12 30.88 26.61 -28.17
N SER A 13 29.78 26.60 -28.91
CA SER A 13 28.69 25.65 -28.69
C SER A 13 29.26 24.23 -28.76
N PRO A 14 28.85 23.30 -27.87
CA PRO A 14 29.26 21.91 -27.99
C PRO A 14 28.77 21.40 -29.35
N VAL A 15 29.70 20.97 -30.19
CA VAL A 15 29.39 20.22 -31.42
C VAL A 15 28.79 18.91 -30.94
N ALA A 16 27.54 18.61 -31.32
CA ALA A 16 26.94 17.32 -31.05
C ALA A 16 27.89 16.22 -31.57
N ALA A 17 28.21 15.23 -30.73
CA ALA A 17 29.14 14.17 -31.11
C ALA A 17 28.52 13.31 -32.23
N ASP A 18 29.03 13.47 -33.46
CA ASP A 18 28.55 12.71 -34.63
C ASP A 18 28.93 11.22 -34.52
N ILE A 19 27.93 10.35 -34.67
CA ILE A 19 28.13 8.88 -34.73
C ILE A 19 28.62 8.51 -36.13
N THR A 20 29.80 7.89 -36.20
CA THR A 20 30.43 7.49 -37.49
C THR A 20 30.44 5.98 -37.71
N TRP A 21 30.19 5.17 -36.67
CA TRP A 21 30.09 3.72 -36.83
C TRP A 21 28.88 3.34 -37.67
N GLN A 22 28.99 2.24 -38.42
CA GLN A 22 27.85 1.65 -39.10
C GLN A 22 26.86 1.07 -38.06
N PRO A 23 25.53 1.10 -38.30
CA PRO A 23 24.53 0.64 -37.34
C PRO A 23 24.75 -0.77 -36.80
N ASN A 24 25.27 -1.69 -37.62
CA ASN A 24 25.54 -3.07 -37.20
C ASN A 24 26.61 -3.22 -36.09
N PHE A 25 27.36 -2.16 -35.75
CA PHE A 25 28.33 -2.17 -34.67
C PHE A 25 27.75 -1.76 -33.31
N TYR A 26 26.57 -1.13 -33.27
CA TYR A 26 25.93 -0.68 -32.02
C TYR A 26 24.45 -1.08 -31.91
N ASP A 27 23.85 -1.55 -33.01
CA ASP A 27 22.46 -2.00 -33.14
C ASP A 27 22.36 -3.13 -34.18
N ARG A 28 23.01 -4.26 -33.90
CA ARG A 28 23.08 -5.40 -34.84
C ARG A 28 21.70 -6.05 -35.06
N GLY A 29 20.86 -6.05 -34.03
CA GLY A 29 19.53 -6.64 -34.04
C GLY A 29 18.59 -6.01 -35.08
N ARG A 30 18.85 -4.77 -35.51
CA ARG A 30 18.13 -4.12 -36.63
C ARG A 30 18.12 -4.93 -37.93
N SER A 31 19.11 -5.80 -38.13
CA SER A 31 19.19 -6.67 -39.30
C SER A 31 18.29 -7.91 -39.23
N LEU A 32 17.76 -8.24 -38.05
CA LEU A 32 16.73 -9.24 -37.84
C LEU A 32 15.38 -8.54 -38.04
N SER A 33 14.65 -8.90 -39.10
CA SER A 33 13.46 -8.19 -39.62
C SER A 33 12.24 -8.15 -38.69
N GLN A 34 12.40 -8.45 -37.41
CA GLN A 34 11.35 -8.56 -36.38
C GLN A 34 11.61 -7.67 -35.15
N ALA A 35 12.78 -7.03 -35.03
CA ALA A 35 13.08 -6.18 -33.88
C ALA A 35 12.86 -4.70 -34.21
N ASP A 36 12.16 -3.97 -33.33
CA ASP A 36 11.94 -2.53 -33.46
C ASP A 36 13.25 -1.72 -33.41
N GLU A 37 13.22 -0.45 -33.83
CA GLU A 37 14.37 0.44 -33.66
C GLU A 37 14.61 0.73 -32.16
N PRO A 38 15.87 0.97 -31.72
CA PRO A 38 16.14 1.30 -30.32
C PRO A 38 15.50 2.65 -29.95
N ASP A 39 14.94 2.74 -28.74
CA ASP A 39 14.29 3.96 -28.25
C ASP A 39 15.26 5.12 -28.00
N LEU A 40 16.53 4.80 -27.73
CA LEU A 40 17.57 5.79 -27.47
C LEU A 40 18.93 5.29 -27.98
N ILE A 41 19.67 6.19 -28.64
CA ILE A 41 21.05 5.95 -29.05
C ILE A 41 21.93 7.02 -28.39
N LEU A 42 22.87 6.57 -27.57
CA LEU A 42 23.86 7.46 -26.96
C LEU A 42 25.17 7.43 -27.77
N PRO A 43 25.75 8.58 -28.12
CA PRO A 43 27.05 8.64 -28.78
C PRO A 43 28.16 8.23 -27.81
N MET A 44 29.30 7.79 -28.34
CA MET A 44 30.48 7.37 -27.59
C MET A 44 31.74 8.02 -28.17
N PRO A 45 32.89 7.99 -27.47
CA PRO A 45 34.16 8.34 -28.09
C PRO A 45 34.44 7.51 -29.35
N CYS A 46 35.42 7.94 -30.15
CA CYS A 46 35.79 7.26 -31.40
C CYS A 46 34.66 7.16 -32.44
N GLY A 47 33.68 8.07 -32.38
CA GLY A 47 32.50 8.09 -33.25
C GLY A 47 31.58 6.88 -33.06
N GLY A 48 31.65 6.23 -31.89
CA GLY A 48 30.84 5.08 -31.55
C GLY A 48 29.47 5.44 -31.02
N ALA A 49 28.70 4.40 -30.69
CA ALA A 49 27.38 4.53 -30.11
C ALA A 49 26.97 3.30 -29.30
N MET A 50 25.94 3.47 -28.47
CA MET A 50 25.28 2.40 -27.72
C MET A 50 23.76 2.57 -27.81
N ALA A 51 23.08 1.49 -28.18
CA ALA A 51 21.63 1.42 -28.24
C ALA A 51 21.02 1.05 -26.87
N PHE A 52 19.95 1.74 -26.50
CA PHE A 52 19.17 1.52 -25.29
C PHE A 52 17.70 1.32 -25.67
N GLN A 53 17.03 0.50 -24.86
CA GLN A 53 15.60 0.24 -24.95
C GLN A 53 14.91 0.80 -23.71
N ARG A 54 13.75 1.41 -23.91
CA ARG A 54 12.90 1.91 -22.84
C ARG A 54 12.15 0.75 -22.20
N VAL A 55 12.12 0.74 -20.88
CA VAL A 55 11.35 -0.21 -20.07
C VAL A 55 10.34 0.59 -19.24
N ASP A 56 9.07 0.49 -19.61
CA ASP A 56 7.96 1.13 -18.90
C ASP A 56 7.65 0.37 -17.60
N VAL A 57 7.26 1.11 -16.55
CA VAL A 57 6.84 0.60 -15.24
C VAL A 57 5.56 1.34 -14.83
N PHE A 58 4.45 0.63 -14.69
CA PHE A 58 3.15 1.23 -14.37
C PHE A 58 3.05 1.53 -12.87
N VAL A 59 3.05 2.83 -12.56
CA VAL A 59 2.98 3.41 -11.21
C VAL A 59 2.28 4.76 -11.32
N ASP A 60 1.78 5.30 -10.20
CA ASP A 60 1.37 6.70 -10.20
C ASP A 60 2.62 7.57 -10.38
N GLY A 61 2.74 8.12 -11.58
CA GLY A 61 3.81 9.02 -11.97
C GLY A 61 3.66 10.39 -11.34
N ASN A 62 2.55 10.76 -10.69
CA ASN A 62 2.43 12.00 -9.93
C ASN A 62 2.92 11.83 -8.48
N ASP A 63 2.58 10.72 -7.85
CA ASP A 63 3.08 10.34 -6.52
C ASP A 63 4.56 9.93 -6.60
N ARG A 64 5.44 10.62 -5.85
CA ARG A 64 6.89 10.34 -5.89
C ARG A 64 7.32 9.12 -5.09
N LEU A 65 6.47 8.67 -4.17
CA LEU A 65 6.71 7.50 -3.34
C LEU A 65 5.91 6.28 -3.82
N SER A 66 5.17 6.39 -4.94
CA SER A 66 4.54 5.24 -5.59
C SER A 66 5.60 4.39 -6.26
N ASP A 67 5.54 3.08 -6.06
CA ASP A 67 6.39 2.11 -6.75
C ASP A 67 5.56 0.88 -7.14
N LYS A 68 6.11 0.08 -8.05
CA LYS A 68 5.51 -1.18 -8.45
C LYS A 68 6.06 -2.28 -7.55
N ALA A 69 5.18 -2.90 -6.77
CA ALA A 69 5.51 -4.13 -6.04
C ALA A 69 5.70 -5.29 -7.03
N LEU A 70 6.79 -6.03 -6.87
CA LEU A 70 7.17 -7.15 -7.72
C LEU A 70 7.47 -8.38 -6.87
N ARG A 71 7.11 -9.56 -7.40
CA ARG A 71 7.55 -10.86 -6.87
C ARG A 71 8.57 -11.45 -7.83
N HIS A 72 9.84 -11.39 -7.47
CA HIS A 72 10.97 -11.89 -8.26
C HIS A 72 11.49 -13.20 -7.69
N GLY A 73 12.09 -14.04 -8.53
CA GLY A 73 12.56 -15.36 -8.18
C GLY A 73 11.70 -16.51 -8.72
N GLU A 74 11.83 -17.67 -8.08
CA GLU A 74 11.12 -18.90 -8.41
C GLU A 74 10.47 -19.53 -7.17
N SER A 75 9.39 -20.30 -7.36
CA SER A 75 8.68 -21.00 -6.28
C SER A 75 9.39 -22.28 -5.82
N SER A 76 10.44 -22.71 -6.50
CA SER A 76 11.20 -23.91 -6.14
C SER A 76 12.03 -23.70 -4.87
N THR A 77 11.97 -24.65 -3.94
CA THR A 77 12.75 -24.61 -2.70
C THR A 77 14.15 -25.23 -2.84
N GLN A 78 14.44 -25.94 -3.93
CA GLN A 78 15.71 -26.64 -4.13
C GLN A 78 16.93 -25.71 -4.02
N TYR A 79 16.82 -24.50 -4.58
CA TYR A 79 17.81 -23.43 -4.45
C TYR A 79 17.19 -22.19 -3.80
N GLY A 80 16.25 -22.42 -2.88
CA GLY A 80 15.41 -21.36 -2.33
C GLY A 80 16.21 -20.26 -1.62
N TYR A 81 17.31 -20.62 -0.95
CA TYR A 81 18.23 -19.67 -0.32
C TYR A 81 18.89 -18.67 -1.29
N ARG A 82 18.78 -18.92 -2.60
CA ARG A 82 19.37 -18.11 -3.66
C ARG A 82 18.31 -17.47 -4.55
N ASN A 83 17.42 -18.30 -5.09
CA ASN A 83 16.51 -17.94 -6.17
C ASN A 83 15.04 -17.82 -5.74
N TYR A 84 14.68 -18.11 -4.48
CA TYR A 84 13.27 -18.14 -4.08
C TYR A 84 12.59 -16.79 -4.31
N LEU A 85 11.25 -16.83 -4.38
CA LEU A 85 10.42 -15.63 -4.44
C LEU A 85 10.84 -14.62 -3.36
N ARG A 86 10.91 -13.35 -3.75
CA ARG A 86 11.15 -12.22 -2.86
C ARG A 86 10.41 -10.99 -3.34
N ARG A 87 10.06 -10.13 -2.38
CA ARG A 87 9.48 -8.82 -2.65
C ARG A 87 10.56 -7.85 -3.11
N GLU A 88 10.29 -7.20 -4.22
CA GLU A 88 11.07 -6.09 -4.75
C GLU A 88 10.13 -4.95 -5.10
N HIS A 89 10.68 -3.74 -5.17
CA HIS A 89 9.93 -2.56 -5.60
C HIS A 89 10.70 -1.89 -6.73
N LEU A 90 9.98 -1.43 -7.74
CA LEU A 90 10.58 -0.82 -8.92
C LEU A 90 9.86 0.45 -9.31
N ARG A 91 10.65 1.46 -9.67
CA ARG A 91 10.20 2.71 -10.26
C ARG A 91 11.27 3.21 -11.23
N GLY A 92 10.87 3.69 -12.39
CA GLY A 92 11.77 4.35 -13.33
C GLY A 92 12.12 5.78 -12.89
N PRO A 93 13.36 6.26 -13.12
CA PRO A 93 13.75 7.63 -12.79
C PRO A 93 13.19 8.69 -13.77
N PHE A 94 12.66 8.25 -14.91
CA PHE A 94 12.11 9.12 -15.95
C PHE A 94 10.60 9.01 -16.00
N GLN A 95 9.94 10.10 -16.37
CA GLN A 95 8.49 10.14 -16.57
C GLN A 95 8.20 10.66 -17.97
N GLY A 96 7.27 10.00 -18.66
CA GLY A 96 6.80 10.44 -19.95
C GLY A 96 5.71 11.50 -19.81
N ASN A 97 5.00 11.78 -20.91
CA ASN A 97 3.82 12.64 -20.87
C ASN A 97 2.61 11.98 -20.17
N GLU A 98 2.65 10.66 -20.00
CA GLU A 98 1.60 9.88 -19.34
C GLU A 98 1.84 9.87 -17.82
N PRO A 99 0.87 10.32 -17.00
CA PRO A 99 1.03 10.35 -15.54
C PRO A 99 0.94 8.98 -14.89
N THR A 100 0.63 7.92 -15.63
CA THR A 100 0.36 6.56 -15.10
C THR A 100 1.54 5.60 -15.27
N LYS A 101 2.71 6.10 -15.69
CA LYS A 101 3.90 5.27 -15.84
C LYS A 101 5.18 6.07 -15.67
N THR A 102 6.19 5.38 -15.13
CA THR A 102 7.59 5.81 -15.17
C THR A 102 8.36 4.86 -16.06
N TYR A 103 9.61 5.19 -16.40
CA TYR A 103 10.45 4.30 -17.20
C TYR A 103 11.93 4.47 -16.89
N PHE A 104 12.71 3.47 -17.29
CA PHE A 104 14.17 3.52 -17.33
C PHE A 104 14.67 3.03 -18.69
N PHE A 105 15.94 3.31 -19.01
CA PHE A 105 16.57 2.82 -20.23
C PHE A 105 17.61 1.77 -19.90
N LEU A 106 17.48 0.58 -20.48
CA LEU A 106 18.45 -0.51 -20.35
C LEU A 106 19.18 -0.69 -21.68
N ALA A 107 20.49 -0.92 -21.63
CA ALA A 107 21.28 -1.19 -22.82
C ALA A 107 20.70 -2.42 -23.54
N ARG A 108 20.52 -2.26 -24.85
CA ARG A 108 19.85 -3.25 -25.69
C ARG A 108 20.60 -4.58 -25.78
N TYR A 109 21.91 -4.50 -25.59
CA TYR A 109 22.87 -5.60 -25.65
C TYR A 109 23.81 -5.55 -24.45
N GLU A 110 24.52 -6.64 -24.21
CA GLU A 110 25.74 -6.65 -23.39
C GLU A 110 26.77 -5.66 -23.97
N LEU A 111 27.57 -5.03 -23.11
CA LEU A 111 28.63 -4.12 -23.56
C LEU A 111 29.68 -4.88 -24.37
N THR A 112 29.96 -4.42 -25.58
CA THR A 112 30.85 -5.14 -26.52
C THR A 112 32.33 -4.79 -26.34
N GLU A 113 33.22 -5.67 -26.82
CA GLU A 113 34.67 -5.38 -26.91
C GLU A 113 34.97 -4.07 -27.66
N LEU A 114 34.18 -3.77 -28.70
CA LEU A 114 34.30 -2.53 -29.48
C LEU A 114 33.95 -1.29 -28.66
N GLN A 115 32.82 -1.34 -27.93
CA GLN A 115 32.39 -0.25 -27.05
C GLN A 115 33.34 -0.08 -25.87
N TYR A 116 33.86 -1.17 -25.30
CA TYR A 116 34.90 -1.13 -24.28
C TYR A 116 36.16 -0.43 -24.79
N SER A 117 36.61 -0.78 -25.99
CA SER A 117 37.79 -0.15 -26.62
C SER A 117 37.57 1.34 -26.84
N ALA A 118 36.38 1.75 -27.30
CA ALA A 118 36.06 3.17 -27.48
C ALA A 118 36.12 3.99 -26.18
N LEU A 119 35.79 3.39 -25.04
CA LEU A 119 35.82 4.07 -23.73
C LEU A 119 37.21 4.06 -23.10
N THR A 120 38.08 3.12 -23.46
CA THR A 120 39.37 2.90 -22.78
C THR A 120 40.59 3.27 -23.59
N ASP A 121 40.47 3.37 -24.91
CA ASP A 121 41.52 3.81 -25.83
C ASP A 121 41.27 5.25 -26.30
N PRO A 122 41.91 6.26 -25.67
CA PRO A 122 41.71 7.66 -26.04
C PRO A 122 42.24 8.01 -27.43
N ASP A 123 43.14 7.19 -28.00
CA ASP A 123 43.71 7.41 -29.32
C ASP A 123 42.85 6.82 -30.44
N CYS A 124 41.82 6.02 -30.09
CA CYS A 124 40.96 5.32 -31.04
C CYS A 124 41.77 4.51 -32.07
N GLY A 125 42.82 3.82 -31.62
CA GLY A 125 43.79 3.12 -32.48
C GLY A 125 43.27 1.83 -33.13
N PHE A 126 42.04 1.44 -32.80
CA PHE A 126 41.35 0.27 -33.35
C PHE A 126 40.54 0.60 -34.59
N ARG A 127 40.19 -0.43 -35.37
CA ARG A 127 39.23 -0.32 -36.48
C ARG A 127 37.98 -1.12 -36.13
N PRO A 128 36.78 -0.50 -36.13
CA PRO A 128 35.52 -1.22 -35.95
C PRO A 128 35.44 -2.43 -36.88
N SER A 129 35.17 -3.60 -36.31
CA SER A 129 35.08 -4.86 -37.04
C SER A 129 34.13 -5.82 -36.34
N ALA A 130 33.55 -6.74 -37.12
CA ALA A 130 32.50 -7.64 -36.62
C ALA A 130 32.98 -8.61 -35.51
N ILE A 131 34.29 -8.86 -35.39
CA ILE A 131 34.84 -9.71 -34.31
C ILE A 131 34.83 -8.98 -32.96
N MET A 132 34.76 -7.64 -32.96
CA MET A 132 34.72 -6.84 -31.73
C MET A 132 33.29 -6.60 -31.22
N THR A 133 32.27 -7.16 -31.88
CA THR A 133 30.87 -7.05 -31.43
C THR A 133 30.44 -8.20 -30.52
N VAL A 134 31.39 -8.97 -29.98
CA VAL A 134 31.15 -9.95 -28.91
C VAL A 134 31.09 -9.21 -27.56
N PRO A 135 30.39 -9.75 -26.55
CA PRO A 135 30.37 -9.16 -25.21
C PRO A 135 31.78 -9.07 -24.63
N LYS A 136 32.06 -7.97 -23.94
CA LYS A 136 33.27 -7.77 -23.18
C LYS A 136 33.22 -8.63 -21.92
N THR A 137 34.10 -9.60 -21.81
CA THR A 137 34.27 -10.43 -20.60
C THR A 137 35.66 -10.28 -20.01
N GLY A 138 35.94 -10.99 -18.91
CA GLY A 138 37.24 -10.94 -18.26
C GLY A 138 37.53 -9.57 -17.65
N VAL A 139 36.46 -8.84 -17.28
CA VAL A 139 36.51 -7.61 -16.50
C VAL A 139 36.02 -7.88 -15.09
N SER A 140 36.48 -7.10 -14.13
CA SER A 140 35.98 -7.13 -12.75
C SER A 140 34.79 -6.20 -12.56
N TRP A 141 34.06 -6.41 -11.46
CA TRP A 141 32.98 -5.49 -11.06
C TRP A 141 33.44 -4.04 -10.95
N PHE A 142 34.65 -3.83 -10.41
CA PHE A 142 35.22 -2.49 -10.26
C PHE A 142 35.50 -1.84 -11.61
N GLU A 143 36.03 -2.61 -12.58
CA GLU A 143 36.22 -2.12 -13.95
C GLU A 143 34.89 -1.79 -14.62
N ALA A 144 33.84 -2.60 -14.42
CA ALA A 144 32.51 -2.29 -14.96
C ALA A 144 31.92 -0.98 -14.40
N GLN A 145 32.13 -0.72 -13.10
CA GLN A 145 31.77 0.58 -12.49
C GLN A 145 32.59 1.73 -13.08
N ASP A 146 33.90 1.53 -13.27
CA ASP A 146 34.77 2.53 -13.89
C ASP A 146 34.37 2.83 -15.33
N ILE A 147 33.98 1.82 -16.12
CA ILE A 147 33.45 2.02 -17.47
C ILE A 147 32.16 2.83 -17.45
N SER A 148 31.26 2.55 -16.51
CA SER A 148 30.02 3.32 -16.32
C SER A 148 30.33 4.79 -16.00
N ARG A 149 31.32 5.03 -15.13
CA ARG A 149 31.81 6.38 -14.78
C ARG A 149 32.43 7.08 -15.98
N ILE A 150 33.38 6.45 -16.69
CA ILE A 150 34.06 7.01 -17.86
C ILE A 150 33.05 7.41 -18.93
N TYR A 151 32.07 6.54 -19.19
CA TYR A 151 31.06 6.83 -20.20
C TYR A 151 30.17 8.01 -19.80
N THR A 152 29.74 8.05 -18.53
CA THR A 152 28.98 9.18 -17.99
C THR A 152 29.76 10.49 -18.11
N GLU A 153 31.03 10.52 -17.65
CA GLU A 153 31.89 11.71 -17.71
C GLU A 153 32.05 12.21 -19.15
N TRP A 154 32.25 11.29 -20.10
CA TRP A 154 32.38 11.64 -21.52
C TRP A 154 31.08 12.23 -22.09
N LEU A 155 29.92 11.62 -21.81
CA LEU A 155 28.63 12.13 -22.27
C LEU A 155 28.36 13.53 -21.73
N LEU A 156 28.62 13.78 -20.44
CA LEU A 156 28.43 15.10 -19.85
C LEU A 156 29.35 16.16 -20.46
N ALA A 157 30.56 15.78 -20.87
CA ALA A 157 31.51 16.69 -21.49
C ALA A 157 31.24 16.95 -22.98
N ASN A 158 30.71 15.99 -23.73
CA ASN A 158 30.67 16.01 -25.20
C ASN A 158 29.26 15.98 -25.79
N ALA A 159 28.29 15.40 -25.09
CA ALA A 159 26.91 15.23 -25.56
C ALA A 159 25.89 15.26 -24.40
N PRO A 160 25.88 16.29 -23.53
CA PRO A 160 25.00 16.30 -22.36
C PRO A 160 23.52 16.24 -22.74
N ASP A 161 23.13 16.87 -23.86
CA ASP A 161 21.75 16.89 -24.36
C ASP A 161 21.26 15.53 -24.90
N SER A 162 22.15 14.53 -25.02
CA SER A 162 21.76 13.16 -25.41
C SER A 162 21.23 12.34 -24.24
N LEU A 163 21.51 12.75 -23.00
CA LEU A 163 21.00 12.06 -21.82
C LEU A 163 19.54 12.45 -21.56
N PRO A 164 18.69 11.48 -21.18
CA PRO A 164 17.30 11.78 -20.82
C PRO A 164 17.25 12.66 -19.56
N GLU A 165 16.27 13.56 -19.49
CA GLU A 165 16.10 14.43 -18.33
C GLU A 165 15.29 13.72 -17.22
N PRO A 166 15.80 13.67 -15.97
CA PRO A 166 15.06 13.13 -14.84
C PRO A 166 13.86 14.01 -14.48
N ARG A 167 12.77 13.38 -14.02
CA ARG A 167 11.53 14.07 -13.63
C ARG A 167 11.76 15.18 -12.60
N ASP A 168 12.52 14.89 -11.56
CA ASP A 168 12.66 15.74 -10.37
C ASP A 168 13.86 16.69 -10.44
N GLY A 169 14.40 16.88 -11.64
CA GLY A 169 15.70 17.46 -11.86
C GLY A 169 16.82 16.56 -11.33
N GLY A 170 18.05 16.85 -11.71
CA GLY A 170 19.21 16.02 -11.33
C GLY A 170 19.96 15.50 -12.54
N LEU A 171 20.99 14.72 -12.25
CA LEU A 171 21.91 14.22 -13.26
C LEU A 171 21.53 12.79 -13.64
N SER A 172 21.41 12.54 -14.94
CA SER A 172 21.37 11.20 -15.51
C SER A 172 22.77 10.63 -15.63
N TYR A 173 22.94 9.35 -15.33
CA TYR A 173 24.24 8.70 -15.36
C TYR A 173 24.11 7.21 -15.68
N LEU A 174 25.20 6.62 -16.17
CA LEU A 174 25.27 5.20 -16.47
C LEU A 174 25.71 4.43 -15.24
N ARG A 175 25.12 3.24 -15.04
CA ARG A 175 25.48 2.29 -13.98
C ARG A 175 25.14 0.87 -14.41
N LEU A 176 25.56 -0.10 -13.60
CA LEU A 176 25.03 -1.46 -13.68
C LEU A 176 23.53 -1.49 -13.30
N PRO A 177 22.75 -2.43 -13.85
CA PRO A 177 21.35 -2.62 -13.47
C PRO A 177 21.25 -3.16 -12.05
N THR A 178 20.16 -2.83 -11.37
CA THR A 178 19.80 -3.58 -10.17
C THR A 178 19.25 -4.95 -10.55
N GLU A 179 19.23 -5.85 -9.58
CA GLU A 179 18.60 -7.15 -9.69
C GLU A 179 17.12 -7.02 -10.08
N ALA A 180 16.41 -6.06 -9.50
CA ALA A 180 15.01 -5.81 -9.80
C ALA A 180 14.79 -5.30 -11.24
N GLU A 181 15.59 -4.33 -11.68
CA GLU A 181 15.52 -3.81 -13.06
C GLU A 181 15.80 -4.90 -14.08
N TRP A 182 16.85 -5.68 -13.85
CA TRP A 182 17.28 -6.72 -14.78
C TRP A 182 16.26 -7.85 -14.90
N GLU A 183 15.72 -8.33 -13.77
CA GLU A 183 14.77 -9.44 -13.80
C GLU A 183 13.41 -9.01 -14.38
N PHE A 184 12.93 -7.82 -14.01
CA PHE A 184 11.73 -7.22 -14.60
C PHE A 184 11.86 -7.11 -16.12
N ALA A 185 12.99 -6.57 -16.60
CA ALA A 185 13.27 -6.46 -18.02
C ALA A 185 13.43 -7.82 -18.70
N THR A 186 14.08 -8.80 -18.07
CA THR A 186 14.27 -10.16 -18.64
C THR A 186 12.95 -10.89 -18.85
N ARG A 187 12.00 -10.71 -17.92
CA ARG A 187 10.65 -11.30 -17.96
C ARG A 187 9.73 -10.67 -19.01
N GLY A 188 10.06 -9.48 -19.50
CA GLY A 188 9.27 -8.74 -20.50
C GLY A 188 8.53 -7.51 -19.94
N GLY A 189 8.69 -7.20 -18.65
CA GLY A 189 8.07 -6.01 -18.04
C GLY A 189 6.56 -5.93 -18.25
N GLU A 190 6.06 -4.74 -18.61
CA GLU A 190 4.63 -4.49 -18.85
C GLU A 190 4.14 -4.98 -20.23
N THR A 191 5.00 -5.59 -21.06
CA THR A 191 4.60 -6.10 -22.39
C THR A 191 4.01 -7.51 -22.34
N VAL A 192 4.15 -8.18 -21.19
CA VAL A 192 3.61 -9.52 -20.92
C VAL A 192 2.51 -9.42 -19.87
N ASP A 193 1.54 -10.34 -19.92
CA ASP A 193 0.51 -10.38 -18.87
C ASP A 193 1.05 -10.95 -17.55
N ASP A 194 0.29 -10.76 -16.47
CA ASP A 194 0.70 -11.17 -15.12
C ASP A 194 0.96 -12.68 -15.01
N LEU A 195 0.24 -13.52 -15.77
CA LEU A 195 0.43 -14.97 -15.71
C LEU A 195 1.77 -15.35 -16.36
N ASP A 196 2.03 -14.82 -17.55
CA ASP A 196 3.29 -15.04 -18.27
C ASP A 196 4.49 -14.46 -17.52
N TYR A 197 4.32 -13.32 -16.86
CA TYR A 197 5.36 -12.69 -16.04
C TYR A 197 5.86 -13.60 -14.91
N THR A 198 5.00 -14.47 -14.36
CA THR A 198 5.39 -15.43 -13.30
C THR A 198 6.28 -16.57 -13.79
N GLY A 199 6.40 -16.77 -15.11
CA GLY A 199 7.24 -17.80 -15.72
C GLY A 199 8.74 -17.65 -15.41
N LEU A 200 9.50 -18.74 -15.48
CA LEU A 200 10.97 -18.70 -15.26
C LEU A 200 11.74 -18.04 -16.42
N ARG A 201 11.06 -17.80 -17.54
CA ARG A 201 11.57 -17.13 -18.75
C ARG A 201 10.42 -16.28 -19.29
N HIS A 202 10.75 -15.28 -20.10
CA HIS A 202 9.73 -14.57 -20.88
C HIS A 202 9.01 -15.53 -21.85
N PRO A 203 7.81 -15.17 -22.32
CA PRO A 203 7.11 -15.93 -23.36
C PRO A 203 7.96 -16.10 -24.63
N MET A 204 8.13 -17.34 -25.07
CA MET A 204 8.95 -17.70 -26.23
C MET A 204 8.12 -18.56 -27.19
N ASP A 205 7.93 -18.10 -28.43
CA ASP A 205 7.23 -18.86 -29.47
C ASP A 205 8.08 -20.03 -30.03
N GLU A 206 9.39 -19.92 -29.90
CA GLU A 206 10.39 -20.85 -30.40
C GLU A 206 11.17 -21.47 -29.25
N ASN A 207 12.03 -22.45 -29.54
CA ASN A 207 12.88 -23.04 -28.51
C ASN A 207 13.90 -22.04 -27.93
N LEU A 208 14.46 -22.39 -26.78
CA LEU A 208 15.41 -21.53 -26.05
C LEU A 208 16.62 -21.10 -26.89
N SER A 209 17.12 -21.93 -27.82
CA SER A 209 18.30 -21.58 -28.62
C SER A 209 18.02 -20.56 -29.71
N PHE A 210 16.74 -20.21 -29.95
CA PHE A 210 16.38 -19.06 -30.76
C PHE A 210 16.61 -17.73 -30.02
N TYR A 211 16.43 -17.72 -28.69
CA TYR A 211 16.53 -16.52 -27.84
C TYR A 211 17.83 -16.42 -27.05
N ALA A 212 18.53 -17.55 -26.83
CA ALA A 212 19.69 -17.62 -25.95
C ALA A 212 20.87 -18.34 -26.62
N GLN A 213 22.09 -17.92 -26.28
CA GLN A 213 23.33 -18.60 -26.66
C GLN A 213 23.84 -19.45 -25.49
N PHE A 214 23.89 -20.77 -25.65
CA PHE A 214 24.34 -21.70 -24.61
C PHE A 214 24.90 -23.00 -25.22
N GLY A 215 25.57 -23.81 -24.40
CA GLY A 215 26.12 -25.11 -24.79
C GLY A 215 27.20 -25.05 -25.88
N GLY A 216 27.94 -23.93 -25.97
CA GLY A 216 28.98 -23.71 -26.99
C GLY A 216 30.38 -23.48 -26.41
N ASP A 217 31.37 -23.28 -27.29
CA ASP A 217 32.78 -23.12 -26.91
C ASP A 217 33.19 -21.65 -26.65
N GLY A 218 32.26 -20.70 -26.75
CA GLY A 218 32.53 -19.28 -26.58
C GLY A 218 31.31 -18.38 -26.76
N THR A 219 31.54 -17.08 -26.61
CA THR A 219 30.55 -16.02 -26.80
C THR A 219 30.17 -15.87 -28.27
N ALA A 220 28.97 -15.35 -28.51
CA ALA A 220 28.51 -14.97 -29.84
C ALA A 220 28.58 -13.44 -29.98
N PRO A 221 28.62 -12.90 -31.21
CA PRO A 221 28.30 -11.50 -31.41
C PRO A 221 26.93 -11.17 -30.83
N VAL A 222 26.82 -10.03 -30.14
CA VAL A 222 25.54 -9.60 -29.53
C VAL A 222 24.45 -9.43 -30.58
N GLY A 223 23.20 -9.68 -30.22
CA GLY A 223 22.06 -9.53 -31.12
C GLY A 223 22.02 -10.54 -32.26
N THR A 224 22.58 -11.74 -32.06
CA THR A 224 22.49 -12.86 -33.02
C THR A 224 21.37 -13.85 -32.70
N ARG A 225 20.76 -13.72 -31.52
CA ARG A 225 19.54 -14.40 -31.10
C ARG A 225 18.36 -13.44 -31.14
N ALA A 226 17.14 -13.95 -31.05
CA ALA A 226 15.94 -13.14 -31.00
C ALA A 226 15.85 -12.37 -29.66
N PRO A 227 15.27 -11.15 -29.67
CA PRO A 227 15.07 -10.40 -28.44
C PRO A 227 13.93 -10.99 -27.61
N ASN A 228 13.86 -10.58 -26.34
CA ASN A 228 12.67 -10.78 -25.52
C ASN A 228 11.54 -9.79 -25.95
N PRO A 229 10.34 -9.85 -25.34
CA PRO A 229 9.21 -8.99 -25.70
C PRO A 229 9.47 -7.48 -25.61
N LEU A 230 10.46 -7.03 -24.83
CA LEU A 230 10.85 -5.62 -24.75
C LEU A 230 11.81 -5.20 -25.88
N GLY A 231 12.31 -6.11 -26.71
CA GLY A 231 13.33 -5.78 -27.71
C GLY A 231 14.78 -5.84 -27.18
N LEU A 232 14.98 -6.40 -25.98
CA LEU A 232 16.29 -6.62 -25.36
C LEU A 232 16.86 -7.96 -25.79
N PHE A 233 18.15 -7.96 -26.14
CA PHE A 233 18.85 -9.14 -26.63
C PHE A 233 19.77 -9.73 -25.56
N ASP A 234 20.06 -11.02 -25.71
CA ASP A 234 21.06 -11.72 -24.92
C ASP A 234 20.79 -11.64 -23.40
N MET A 235 19.52 -11.48 -22.99
CA MET A 235 19.13 -11.47 -21.57
C MET A 235 19.31 -12.85 -20.91
N LEU A 236 19.37 -13.92 -21.70
CA LEU A 236 19.64 -15.28 -21.25
C LEU A 236 20.76 -15.88 -22.10
N GLY A 237 21.78 -16.43 -21.45
CA GLY A 237 22.95 -16.99 -22.11
C GLY A 237 23.91 -15.92 -22.64
N ASN A 238 24.79 -16.32 -23.55
CA ASN A 238 25.95 -15.55 -24.01
C ASN A 238 26.92 -15.26 -22.86
N VAL A 239 26.72 -14.23 -22.02
CA VAL A 239 27.52 -14.04 -20.81
C VAL A 239 26.65 -13.76 -19.59
N GLU A 240 27.15 -14.16 -18.42
CA GLU A 240 26.56 -13.75 -17.15
C GLU A 240 26.73 -12.24 -16.97
N GLU A 241 25.72 -11.55 -16.46
CA GLU A 241 25.75 -10.10 -16.35
C GLU A 241 25.88 -9.63 -14.90
N MET A 242 26.81 -8.72 -14.63
CA MET A 242 27.02 -8.13 -13.31
C MET A 242 25.92 -7.16 -12.91
N MET A 243 25.45 -7.26 -11.67
CA MET A 243 24.47 -6.35 -11.08
C MET A 243 25.14 -5.27 -10.22
N LEU A 244 24.41 -4.20 -9.93
CA LEU A 244 24.87 -3.08 -9.12
C LEU A 244 25.10 -3.48 -7.67
N GLU A 245 24.13 -4.16 -7.05
CA GLU A 245 24.21 -4.57 -5.65
C GLU A 245 24.97 -5.89 -5.45
N PRO A 246 25.60 -6.10 -4.29
CA PRO A 246 26.14 -7.40 -3.92
C PRO A 246 25.06 -8.46 -3.74
N PHE A 247 25.46 -9.72 -3.88
CA PHE A 247 24.63 -10.87 -3.57
C PHE A 247 24.13 -10.82 -2.13
N ARG A 248 22.86 -11.19 -1.95
CA ARG A 248 22.24 -11.43 -0.65
C ARG A 248 21.42 -12.70 -0.72
N LEU A 249 21.59 -13.57 0.28
CA LEU A 249 20.77 -14.77 0.43
C LEU A 249 19.29 -14.40 0.52
N ASN A 250 18.43 -15.24 -0.02
CA ASN A 250 16.99 -15.18 0.25
C ASN A 250 16.73 -15.86 1.59
N ALA A 251 16.17 -15.11 2.53
CA ALA A 251 15.70 -15.58 3.83
C ALA A 251 14.17 -15.65 3.80
N LEU A 252 13.62 -16.65 3.10
CA LEU A 252 12.18 -16.90 2.99
C LEU A 252 11.35 -15.66 2.60
N GLY A 253 11.64 -15.08 1.43
CA GLY A 253 10.84 -13.97 0.89
C GLY A 253 11.47 -12.59 0.99
N HIS A 254 12.58 -12.45 1.72
CA HIS A 254 13.32 -11.18 1.81
C HIS A 254 14.84 -11.38 1.68
N THR A 255 15.56 -10.31 1.38
CA THR A 255 17.03 -10.36 1.34
C THR A 255 17.61 -10.42 2.75
N HIS A 256 18.54 -11.34 2.98
CA HIS A 256 19.32 -11.42 4.21
C HIS A 256 20.19 -10.16 4.40
N GLY A 257 20.40 -9.74 5.64
CA GLY A 257 21.14 -8.51 5.97
C GLY A 257 22.65 -8.59 5.72
N GLN A 258 23.22 -9.78 5.59
CA GLN A 258 24.63 -9.96 5.22
C GLN A 258 24.82 -9.79 3.72
N ILE A 259 25.70 -8.85 3.35
CA ILE A 259 26.17 -8.69 1.97
C ILE A 259 27.22 -9.75 1.63
N GLY A 260 27.12 -10.29 0.42
CA GLY A 260 28.02 -11.27 -0.16
C GLY A 260 28.93 -10.67 -1.23
N GLY A 261 29.28 -11.50 -2.21
CA GLY A 261 30.09 -11.14 -3.37
C GLY A 261 29.30 -10.41 -4.46
N MET A 262 29.89 -10.34 -5.64
CA MET A 262 29.21 -9.86 -6.85
C MET A 262 28.11 -10.84 -7.24
N VAL A 263 26.89 -10.35 -7.45
CA VAL A 263 25.83 -11.15 -8.07
C VAL A 263 25.81 -10.96 -9.57
N THR A 264 25.58 -12.06 -10.27
CA THR A 264 25.44 -12.12 -11.72
C THR A 264 24.17 -12.88 -12.09
N ARG A 265 23.65 -12.60 -13.29
CA ARG A 265 22.35 -13.08 -13.80
C ARG A 265 22.46 -13.58 -15.24
N GLY A 266 21.42 -14.26 -15.73
CA GLY A 266 21.23 -14.60 -17.15
C GLY A 266 21.94 -15.86 -17.62
N GLY A 267 22.98 -16.31 -16.91
CA GLY A 267 23.79 -17.44 -17.34
C GLY A 267 24.67 -17.10 -18.54
N SER A 268 25.49 -18.04 -18.99
CA SER A 268 26.48 -17.80 -20.06
C SER A 268 26.40 -18.86 -21.15
N TYR A 269 27.27 -18.75 -22.14
CA TYR A 269 27.44 -19.76 -23.18
C TYR A 269 27.80 -21.16 -22.64
N LEU A 270 28.27 -21.27 -21.38
CA LEU A 270 28.55 -22.54 -20.71
C LEU A 270 27.38 -23.09 -19.88
N SER A 271 26.31 -22.32 -19.71
CA SER A 271 25.16 -22.73 -18.88
C SER A 271 24.37 -23.85 -19.54
N GLU A 272 23.80 -24.73 -18.71
CA GLU A 272 22.82 -25.70 -19.18
C GLU A 272 21.46 -25.00 -19.42
N PRO A 273 20.62 -25.53 -20.34
CA PRO A 273 19.31 -24.94 -20.61
C PRO A 273 18.46 -24.69 -19.36
N GLY A 274 18.53 -25.59 -18.37
CA GLY A 274 17.78 -25.50 -17.12
C GLY A 274 18.19 -24.32 -16.23
N ASP A 275 19.43 -23.85 -16.34
CA ASP A 275 19.97 -22.75 -15.53
C ASP A 275 19.71 -21.37 -16.15
N LEU A 276 19.31 -21.32 -17.43
CA LEU A 276 18.97 -20.08 -18.13
C LEU A 276 17.55 -19.63 -17.76
N THR A 277 17.40 -19.08 -16.56
CA THR A 277 16.14 -18.51 -16.06
C THR A 277 16.34 -17.07 -15.60
N SER A 278 15.27 -16.28 -15.60
CA SER A 278 15.28 -14.90 -15.12
C SER A 278 15.58 -14.80 -13.61
N ALA A 279 15.27 -15.85 -12.85
CA ALA A 279 15.45 -15.93 -11.41
C ALA A 279 16.84 -16.44 -10.98
N ALA A 280 17.60 -17.05 -11.90
CA ALA A 280 18.89 -17.65 -11.57
C ALA A 280 19.93 -16.59 -11.20
N ARG A 281 20.57 -16.78 -10.04
CA ARG A 281 21.63 -15.91 -9.53
C ARG A 281 22.91 -16.71 -9.33
N THR A 282 24.03 -16.13 -9.68
CA THR A 282 25.36 -16.66 -9.35
C THR A 282 26.12 -15.66 -8.51
N GLU A 283 26.68 -16.12 -7.38
CA GLU A 283 27.55 -15.32 -6.53
C GLU A 283 29.02 -15.59 -6.88
N TRP A 284 29.74 -14.51 -7.16
CA TRP A 284 31.18 -14.51 -7.38
C TRP A 284 31.87 -13.71 -6.27
N SER A 285 33.00 -14.20 -5.75
CA SER A 285 33.86 -13.37 -4.89
C SER A 285 34.34 -12.14 -5.68
N PHE A 286 34.35 -10.96 -5.07
CA PHE A 286 34.92 -9.75 -5.69
C PHE A 286 36.42 -9.88 -6.00
N TYR A 287 37.12 -10.80 -5.33
CA TYR A 287 38.55 -10.98 -5.44
C TYR A 287 38.92 -12.43 -5.72
N ASN A 288 39.93 -12.60 -6.56
CA ASN A 288 40.60 -13.86 -6.78
C ASN A 288 41.71 -14.06 -5.74
N THR A 289 41.47 -14.89 -4.73
CA THR A 289 42.42 -15.08 -3.62
C THR A 289 43.75 -15.73 -4.04
N ARG A 290 43.77 -16.47 -5.17
CA ARG A 290 45.00 -17.09 -5.67
C ARG A 290 45.91 -16.09 -6.37
N ARG A 291 45.34 -15.14 -7.09
CA ARG A 291 46.07 -14.10 -7.84
C ARG A 291 46.27 -12.81 -7.05
N GLY A 292 45.46 -12.57 -6.02
CA GLY A 292 45.49 -11.32 -5.24
C GLY A 292 44.96 -10.12 -6.02
N THR A 293 44.09 -10.35 -7.00
CA THR A 293 43.52 -9.32 -7.89
C THR A 293 41.99 -9.32 -7.78
N ALA A 294 41.34 -8.28 -8.33
CA ALA A 294 39.91 -8.33 -8.56
C ALA A 294 39.54 -9.56 -9.40
N GLN A 295 38.38 -10.14 -9.12
CA GLN A 295 37.86 -11.30 -9.84
C GLN A 295 37.29 -10.83 -11.18
N ALA A 296 37.73 -11.47 -12.26
CA ALA A 296 37.36 -11.13 -13.62
C ALA A 296 37.11 -12.43 -14.42
N PRO A 297 35.93 -13.06 -14.28
CA PRO A 297 35.63 -14.34 -14.93
C PRO A 297 35.47 -14.18 -16.44
N GLU A 298 35.88 -15.18 -17.22
CA GLU A 298 35.81 -15.16 -18.70
C GLU A 298 34.39 -15.27 -19.25
N THR A 299 33.44 -15.74 -18.43
CA THR A 299 32.01 -15.89 -18.78
C THR A 299 31.14 -14.74 -18.27
N VAL A 300 31.73 -13.74 -17.60
CA VAL A 300 30.99 -12.64 -16.99
C VAL A 300 31.30 -11.35 -17.74
N GLY A 301 30.25 -10.70 -18.22
CA GLY A 301 30.24 -9.35 -18.77
C GLY A 301 29.20 -8.49 -18.04
N PHE A 302 28.69 -7.47 -18.71
CA PHE A 302 27.70 -6.57 -18.12
C PHE A 302 26.97 -5.77 -19.19
N ARG A 303 25.81 -5.23 -18.81
CA ARG A 303 25.10 -4.21 -19.56
C ARG A 303 24.90 -2.98 -18.69
N LEU A 304 24.56 -1.85 -19.30
CA LEU A 304 24.38 -0.58 -18.60
C LEU A 304 22.91 -0.19 -18.55
N VAL A 305 22.53 0.53 -17.50
CA VAL A 305 21.24 1.20 -17.37
C VAL A 305 21.48 2.69 -17.15
N ILE A 306 20.55 3.53 -17.61
CA ILE A 306 20.56 4.96 -17.33
C ILE A 306 19.78 5.20 -16.03
N GLY A 307 20.48 5.55 -14.97
CA GLY A 307 19.91 5.99 -13.70
C GLY A 307 19.82 7.51 -13.62
N ALA A 308 19.15 8.00 -12.56
CA ALA A 308 19.15 9.40 -12.20
C ALA A 308 19.31 9.58 -10.69
N THR A 309 19.73 10.78 -10.29
CA THR A 309 19.79 11.15 -8.87
C THR A 309 18.36 11.26 -8.30
N ALA A 310 18.04 10.46 -7.28
CA ALA A 310 16.68 10.39 -6.73
C ALA A 310 16.23 11.68 -5.99
N LEU A 311 17.16 12.37 -5.31
CA LEU A 311 16.88 13.63 -4.60
C LEU A 311 17.35 14.82 -5.43
N GLY A 312 16.76 14.97 -6.61
CA GLY A 312 16.97 16.14 -7.47
C GLY A 312 16.68 17.46 -6.74
N ARG A 313 17.26 18.57 -7.24
CA ARG A 313 17.15 19.91 -6.60
C ARG A 313 15.71 20.39 -6.44
N THR A 314 14.79 19.93 -7.29
CA THR A 314 13.37 20.32 -7.27
C THR A 314 12.44 19.25 -6.68
N GLY A 315 12.88 17.99 -6.59
CA GLY A 315 12.04 16.90 -6.07
C GLY A 315 12.09 16.70 -4.56
N ALA A 316 13.21 17.00 -3.91
CA ALA A 316 13.43 16.63 -2.50
C ALA A 316 12.38 17.23 -1.53
N GLU A 317 11.96 18.48 -1.75
CA GLU A 317 10.92 19.12 -0.93
C GLU A 317 9.57 18.41 -1.08
N GLN A 318 9.15 18.12 -2.31
CA GLN A 318 7.88 17.46 -2.57
C GLN A 318 7.88 15.99 -2.11
N ILE A 319 8.99 15.27 -2.26
CA ILE A 319 9.15 13.93 -1.67
C ILE A 319 8.94 13.98 -0.15
N GLY A 320 9.49 15.01 0.52
CA GLY A 320 9.32 15.21 1.96
C GLY A 320 7.89 15.59 2.37
N GLU A 321 7.13 16.25 1.50
CA GLU A 321 5.70 16.49 1.69
C GLU A 321 4.88 15.21 1.52
N ASP A 322 5.08 14.49 0.41
CA ASP A 322 4.41 13.22 0.11
C ASP A 322 4.66 12.20 1.24
N TRP A 323 5.89 12.14 1.76
CA TRP A 323 6.26 11.25 2.87
C TRP A 323 5.53 11.61 4.16
N ARG A 324 5.48 12.90 4.53
CA ARG A 324 4.76 13.35 5.73
C ARG A 324 3.27 13.13 5.60
N ALA A 325 2.69 13.40 4.43
CA ALA A 325 1.27 13.17 4.19
C ALA A 325 0.87 11.70 4.41
N ARG A 326 1.71 10.73 4.00
CA ARG A 326 1.50 9.31 4.28
C ARG A 326 1.66 8.94 5.77
N PHE A 327 2.55 9.64 6.48
CA PHE A 327 2.79 9.38 7.90
C PHE A 327 1.73 10.03 8.82
N GLU A 328 1.25 11.21 8.45
CA GLU A 328 0.29 12.03 9.20
C GLU A 328 -1.17 11.71 8.84
N GLY A 329 -1.45 10.61 8.14
CA GLY A 329 -2.79 10.17 7.78
C GLY A 329 -3.73 10.07 8.99
N ASP A 330 -5.03 10.31 8.76
CA ASP A 330 -6.03 10.32 9.81
C ASP A 330 -6.18 8.92 10.43
N PRO A 331 -5.94 8.72 11.74
CA PRO A 331 -6.18 7.45 12.41
C PRO A 331 -7.62 6.94 12.28
N ASP A 332 -8.57 7.84 12.01
CA ASP A 332 -9.98 7.51 11.81
C ASP A 332 -10.31 7.03 10.38
N GLU A 333 -9.38 7.18 9.42
CA GLU A 333 -9.45 6.59 8.06
C GLU A 333 -8.73 5.24 7.94
N VAL A 334 -8.26 4.67 9.06
CA VAL A 334 -7.57 3.37 9.07
C VAL A 334 -8.54 2.25 8.71
N ASP A 335 -8.16 1.45 7.72
CA ASP A 335 -8.88 0.24 7.33
C ASP A 335 -9.14 -0.68 8.54
N SER A 336 -10.22 -1.46 8.48
CA SER A 336 -10.56 -2.37 9.57
C SER A 336 -9.35 -3.28 9.90
N PRO A 337 -9.14 -3.67 11.17
CA PRO A 337 -8.01 -4.54 11.51
C PRO A 337 -7.98 -5.84 10.69
N ILE A 338 -9.15 -6.36 10.31
CA ILE A 338 -9.29 -7.51 9.41
C ILE A 338 -8.74 -7.19 8.03
N THR A 339 -9.10 -6.04 7.45
CA THR A 339 -8.59 -5.60 6.14
C THR A 339 -7.06 -5.49 6.16
N ILE A 340 -6.48 -4.86 7.18
CA ILE A 340 -5.03 -4.75 7.33
C ILE A 340 -4.37 -6.12 7.38
N LEU A 341 -4.96 -7.07 8.13
CA LEU A 341 -4.43 -8.43 8.20
C LEU A 341 -4.54 -9.19 6.88
N ILE A 342 -5.61 -8.95 6.11
CA ILE A 342 -5.77 -9.50 4.75
C ILE A 342 -4.68 -8.94 3.83
N ASP A 343 -4.42 -7.64 3.87
CA ASP A 343 -3.34 -7.04 3.08
C ASP A 343 -1.98 -7.63 3.46
N MET A 344 -1.73 -7.85 4.76
CA MET A 344 -0.51 -8.54 5.23
C MET A 344 -0.42 -9.99 4.75
N ILE A 345 -1.53 -10.71 4.63
CA ILE A 345 -1.60 -12.07 4.06
C ILE A 345 -1.23 -12.02 2.58
N ASP A 346 -1.87 -11.12 1.83
CA ASP A 346 -1.64 -10.94 0.40
C ASP A 346 -0.21 -10.51 0.11
N GLU A 347 0.43 -9.78 1.01
CA GLU A 347 1.83 -9.40 0.91
C GLU A 347 2.84 -10.48 1.34
N SER A 348 2.40 -11.50 2.10
CA SER A 348 3.29 -12.52 2.65
C SER A 348 3.75 -13.52 1.58
N ILE A 349 5.04 -13.86 1.60
CA ILE A 349 5.63 -14.95 0.80
C ILE A 349 5.87 -16.20 1.65
N ASP A 350 5.89 -16.08 2.98
CA ASP A 350 6.09 -17.20 3.90
C ASP A 350 4.76 -17.93 4.15
N PRO A 351 4.61 -19.20 3.73
CA PRO A 351 3.36 -19.95 3.93
C PRO A 351 2.98 -20.10 5.40
N THR A 352 3.96 -20.17 6.31
CA THR A 352 3.69 -20.34 7.75
C THR A 352 3.15 -19.06 8.37
N GLN A 353 3.64 -17.91 7.91
CA GLN A 353 3.10 -16.61 8.31
C GLN A 353 1.69 -16.40 7.76
N THR A 354 1.45 -16.78 6.50
CA THR A 354 0.13 -16.72 5.88
C THR A 354 -0.90 -17.55 6.66
N GLU A 355 -0.61 -18.82 6.95
CA GLU A 355 -1.51 -19.70 7.72
C GLU A 355 -1.81 -19.14 9.13
N ALA A 356 -0.79 -18.58 9.80
CA ALA A 356 -0.96 -17.96 11.11
C ALA A 356 -1.86 -16.71 11.04
N LEU A 357 -1.67 -15.85 10.03
CA LEU A 357 -2.49 -14.64 9.84
C LEU A 357 -3.93 -15.00 9.46
N GLU A 358 -4.15 -15.98 8.58
CA GLU A 358 -5.48 -16.48 8.23
C GLU A 358 -6.26 -16.96 9.46
N THR A 359 -5.58 -17.65 10.38
CA THR A 359 -6.16 -18.08 11.65
C THR A 359 -6.57 -16.88 12.51
N VAL A 360 -5.71 -15.86 12.62
CA VAL A 360 -6.02 -14.64 13.39
C VAL A 360 -7.21 -13.88 12.78
N VAL A 361 -7.28 -13.78 11.46
CA VAL A 361 -8.41 -13.15 10.75
C VAL A 361 -9.71 -13.87 11.09
N LEU A 362 -9.73 -15.20 11.05
CA LEU A 362 -10.91 -16.00 11.36
C LEU A 362 -11.36 -15.82 12.83
N ASP A 363 -10.41 -15.83 13.77
CA ASP A 363 -10.68 -15.65 15.19
C ASP A 363 -11.23 -14.25 15.47
N LEU A 364 -10.63 -13.21 14.87
CA LEU A 364 -11.07 -11.82 15.03
C LEU A 364 -12.46 -11.60 14.44
N ALA A 365 -12.72 -12.10 13.23
CA ALA A 365 -14.03 -12.02 12.61
C ALA A 365 -15.12 -12.68 13.48
N THR A 366 -14.81 -13.84 14.07
CA THR A 366 -15.72 -14.55 14.98
C THR A 366 -15.95 -13.76 16.27
N ALA A 367 -14.90 -13.18 16.85
CA ALA A 367 -15.00 -12.38 18.06
C ALA A 367 -15.81 -11.09 17.83
N GLU A 368 -15.60 -10.40 16.70
CA GLU A 368 -16.38 -9.23 16.32
C GLU A 368 -17.86 -9.57 16.14
N ASP A 369 -18.18 -10.68 15.50
CA ASP A 369 -19.56 -11.11 15.30
C ASP A 369 -20.26 -11.47 16.61
N ALA A 370 -19.58 -12.19 17.50
CA ALA A 370 -20.06 -12.49 18.84
C ALA A 370 -20.29 -11.20 19.66
N ALA A 371 -19.38 -10.23 19.57
CA ALA A 371 -19.52 -8.94 20.23
C ALA A 371 -20.70 -8.11 19.69
N ARG A 372 -20.88 -8.07 18.36
CA ARG A 372 -22.04 -7.44 17.71
C ARG A 372 -23.35 -8.07 18.17
N THR A 373 -23.42 -9.40 18.18
CA THR A 373 -24.60 -10.16 18.63
C THR A 373 -24.92 -9.91 20.10
N ALA A 374 -23.90 -9.88 20.97
CA ALA A 374 -24.06 -9.59 22.38
C ALA A 374 -24.56 -8.16 22.63
N ARG A 375 -24.02 -7.16 21.90
CA ARG A 375 -24.49 -5.77 21.97
C ARG A 375 -25.94 -5.62 21.50
N ALA A 376 -26.29 -6.21 20.36
CA ALA A 376 -27.67 -6.20 19.86
C ALA A 376 -28.64 -6.81 20.88
N SER A 377 -28.26 -7.94 21.50
CA SER A 377 -29.06 -8.58 22.55
C SER A 377 -29.20 -7.70 23.79
N GLN A 378 -28.13 -7.01 24.20
CA GLN A 378 -28.15 -6.06 25.32
C GLN A 378 -29.05 -4.86 25.05
N LEU A 379 -29.00 -4.29 23.84
CA LEU A 379 -29.87 -3.17 23.44
C LEU A 379 -31.34 -3.59 23.46
N ASN A 380 -31.68 -4.74 22.89
CA ASN A 380 -33.05 -5.27 22.93
C ASN A 380 -33.55 -5.48 24.37
N ALA A 381 -32.74 -6.10 25.24
CA ALA A 381 -33.11 -6.27 26.66
C ALA A 381 -33.28 -4.92 27.39
N THR A 382 -32.47 -3.91 27.02
CA THR A 382 -32.56 -2.56 27.58
C THR A 382 -33.86 -1.88 27.15
N LEU A 383 -34.25 -2.00 25.88
CA LEU A 383 -35.52 -1.48 25.35
C LEU A 383 -36.72 -2.14 26.05
N GLU A 384 -36.71 -3.45 26.21
CA GLU A 384 -37.80 -4.19 26.87
C GLU A 384 -37.94 -3.75 28.34
N LEU A 385 -36.83 -3.67 29.08
CA LEU A 385 -36.82 -3.22 30.46
C LEU A 385 -37.29 -1.77 30.59
N ALA A 386 -36.80 -0.88 29.73
CA ALA A 386 -37.15 0.54 29.79
C ALA A 386 -38.62 0.77 29.42
N THR A 387 -39.15 0.08 28.41
CA THR A 387 -40.58 0.15 28.04
C THR A 387 -41.47 -0.36 29.17
N THR A 388 -41.09 -1.49 29.79
CA THR A 388 -41.80 -2.06 30.95
C THR A 388 -41.76 -1.13 32.16
N THR A 389 -40.60 -0.54 32.44
CA THR A 389 -40.44 0.41 33.55
C THR A 389 -41.27 1.67 33.32
N LEU A 390 -41.32 2.19 32.09
CA LEU A 390 -42.17 3.31 31.73
C LEU A 390 -43.66 3.01 31.94
N SER A 391 -44.10 1.80 31.56
CA SER A 391 -45.47 1.33 31.84
C SER A 391 -45.78 1.39 33.35
N MET A 392 -44.88 0.88 34.20
CA MET A 392 -45.03 0.89 35.65
C MET A 392 -45.06 2.30 36.22
N ILE A 393 -44.15 3.18 35.79
CA ILE A 393 -44.10 4.58 36.22
C ILE A 393 -45.43 5.27 35.92
N ARG A 394 -45.96 5.10 34.70
CA ARG A 394 -47.24 5.71 34.29
C ARG A 394 -48.42 5.14 35.05
N PHE A 395 -48.43 3.82 35.31
CA PHE A 395 -49.45 3.18 36.12
C PHE A 395 -49.47 3.74 37.55
N GLN A 396 -48.30 3.84 38.20
CA GLN A 396 -48.18 4.41 39.54
C GLN A 396 -48.48 5.91 39.54
N GLY A 397 -48.10 6.64 38.49
CA GLY A 397 -48.42 8.07 38.32
C GLY A 397 -49.92 8.32 38.29
N ARG A 398 -50.68 7.55 37.50
CA ARG A 398 -52.16 7.61 37.51
C ARG A 398 -52.74 7.31 38.89
N ARG A 399 -52.15 6.37 39.61
CA ARG A 399 -52.56 6.01 40.98
C ARG A 399 -52.25 7.13 41.99
N ALA A 400 -51.10 7.80 41.86
CA ALA A 400 -50.74 8.96 42.67
C ALA A 400 -51.72 10.12 42.44
N VAL A 401 -52.07 10.43 41.18
CA VAL A 401 -53.08 11.46 40.85
C VAL A 401 -54.43 11.10 41.46
N SER A 402 -54.87 9.84 41.37
CA SER A 402 -56.13 9.38 41.97
C SER A 402 -56.16 9.52 43.50
N ILE A 403 -55.02 9.32 44.17
CA ILE A 403 -54.88 9.54 45.63
C ILE A 403 -54.86 11.03 45.94
N GLN A 404 -54.17 11.85 45.14
CA GLN A 404 -54.12 13.30 45.33
C GLN A 404 -55.52 13.93 45.16
N ASP A 405 -56.27 13.55 44.11
CA ASP A 405 -57.64 14.02 43.89
C ASP A 405 -58.56 13.66 45.08
N ARG A 406 -58.31 12.51 45.72
CA ARG A 406 -59.03 12.14 46.95
C ARG A 406 -58.67 13.07 48.11
N ILE A 407 -57.39 13.32 48.33
CA ILE A 407 -56.91 14.23 49.39
C ILE A 407 -57.45 15.65 49.16
N ASP A 408 -57.37 16.17 47.93
CA ASP A 408 -57.86 17.50 47.57
C ASP A 408 -59.36 17.64 47.80
N LYS A 409 -60.11 16.58 47.46
CA LYS A 409 -61.54 16.50 47.77
C LYS A 409 -61.81 16.48 49.27
N ASP A 410 -61.08 15.65 50.02
CA ASP A 410 -61.22 15.55 51.48
C ASP A 410 -60.89 16.90 52.15
N LEU A 411 -59.89 17.64 51.67
CA LEU A 411 -59.56 19.00 52.10
C LEU A 411 -60.66 20.01 51.78
N ALA A 412 -61.25 19.94 50.58
CA ALA A 412 -62.38 20.78 50.20
C ALA A 412 -63.62 20.48 51.06
N ASP A 413 -63.88 19.20 51.35
CA ASP A 413 -64.96 18.76 52.22
C ASP A 413 -64.73 19.24 53.67
N ILE A 414 -63.49 19.17 54.19
CA ILE A 414 -63.12 19.75 55.49
C ILE A 414 -63.41 21.26 55.51
N ALA A 415 -62.92 22.01 54.52
CA ALA A 415 -63.13 23.46 54.43
C ALA A 415 -64.62 23.85 54.34
N PHE A 416 -65.44 23.03 53.66
CA PHE A 416 -66.89 23.22 53.61
C PHE A 416 -67.60 22.94 54.94
N LEU A 417 -67.06 22.02 55.75
CA LEU A 417 -67.58 21.67 57.08
C LEU A 417 -67.07 22.64 58.18
N GLU A 418 -66.05 23.45 57.91
CA GLU A 418 -65.56 24.46 58.85
C GLU A 418 -66.65 25.48 59.22
N GLY A 419 -66.78 25.75 60.52
CA GLY A 419 -67.77 26.68 61.06
C GLY A 419 -69.20 26.14 61.23
N LYS A 420 -69.48 24.89 60.81
CA LYS A 420 -70.75 24.23 61.12
C LYS A 420 -70.79 23.74 62.57
N THR A 421 -71.96 23.84 63.21
CA THR A 421 -72.13 23.56 64.65
C THR A 421 -73.00 22.34 64.95
N ASP A 422 -73.61 21.71 63.93
CA ASP A 422 -74.36 20.48 64.12
C ASP A 422 -73.43 19.26 64.28
N GLN A 423 -73.78 18.36 65.19
CA GLN A 423 -72.94 17.21 65.54
C GLN A 423 -72.63 16.31 64.33
N VAL A 424 -73.55 16.18 63.38
CA VAL A 424 -73.37 15.37 62.17
C VAL A 424 -72.23 15.92 61.30
N SER A 425 -72.17 17.24 61.12
CA SER A 425 -71.09 17.90 60.38
C SER A 425 -69.74 17.81 61.11
N ILE A 426 -69.74 17.88 62.45
CA ILE A 426 -68.54 17.72 63.28
C ILE A 426 -68.00 16.28 63.17
N ASP A 427 -68.86 15.28 63.33
CA ASP A 427 -68.49 13.86 63.24
C ASP A 427 -67.95 13.51 61.84
N ALA A 428 -68.59 14.03 60.77
CA ALA A 428 -68.11 13.84 59.40
C ALA A 428 -66.74 14.47 59.16
N ARG A 429 -66.50 15.68 59.68
CA ARG A 429 -65.20 16.36 59.58
C ARG A 429 -64.11 15.59 60.31
N ASP A 430 -64.38 15.18 61.55
CA ASP A 430 -63.40 14.46 62.37
C ASP A 430 -63.10 13.07 61.78
N GLN A 431 -64.08 12.43 61.12
CA GLN A 431 -63.86 11.17 60.38
C GLN A 431 -62.94 11.36 59.16
N ILE A 432 -63.11 12.42 58.38
CA ILE A 432 -62.23 12.73 57.23
C ILE A 432 -60.81 13.03 57.72
N ILE A 433 -60.67 13.86 58.76
CA ILE A 433 -59.39 14.19 59.40
C ILE A 433 -58.69 12.90 59.87
N ALA A 434 -59.42 11.95 60.45
CA ALA A 434 -58.86 10.69 60.93
C ALA A 434 -58.35 9.78 59.79
N SER A 435 -58.94 9.83 58.58
CA SER A 435 -58.49 9.04 57.43
C SER A 435 -57.37 9.70 56.61
N MET A 436 -57.19 11.02 56.72
CA MET A 436 -56.25 11.79 55.89
C MET A 436 -54.79 11.32 56.00
N PRO A 437 -54.24 11.01 57.19
CA PRO A 437 -52.86 10.51 57.31
C PRO A 437 -52.62 9.20 56.55
N GLN A 438 -53.66 8.37 56.37
CA GLN A 438 -53.55 7.11 55.64
C GLN A 438 -53.37 7.34 54.13
N PHE A 439 -54.09 8.32 53.57
CA PHE A 439 -53.95 8.69 52.15
C PHE A 439 -52.62 9.42 51.90
N GLU A 440 -52.19 10.29 52.81
CA GLU A 440 -50.87 10.96 52.74
C GLU A 440 -49.72 9.95 52.75
N ALA A 441 -49.78 8.95 53.64
CA ALA A 441 -48.79 7.87 53.69
C ALA A 441 -48.78 7.04 52.40
N LEU A 442 -49.96 6.70 51.87
CA LEU A 442 -50.08 5.96 50.60
C LEU A 442 -49.51 6.77 49.42
N LEU A 443 -49.76 8.07 49.37
CA LEU A 443 -49.21 8.96 48.35
C LEU A 443 -47.68 9.03 48.44
N ALA A 444 -47.13 9.15 49.67
CA ALA A 444 -45.69 9.16 49.91
C ALA A 444 -45.03 7.85 49.42
N ASP A 445 -45.63 6.70 49.71
CA ASP A 445 -45.14 5.39 49.28
C ASP A 445 -45.14 5.25 47.75
N VAL A 446 -46.24 5.62 47.10
CA VAL A 446 -46.35 5.57 45.62
C VAL A 446 -45.32 6.52 44.99
N THR A 447 -45.17 7.74 45.52
CA THR A 447 -44.22 8.73 45.03
C THR A 447 -42.77 8.26 45.19
N GLN A 448 -42.44 7.60 46.31
CA GLN A 448 -41.12 7.00 46.50
C GLN A 448 -40.87 5.84 45.55
N SER A 449 -41.88 5.01 45.28
CA SER A 449 -41.80 3.92 44.30
C SER A 449 -41.53 4.46 42.89
N ILE A 450 -42.24 5.51 42.47
CA ILE A 450 -42.01 6.19 41.18
C ILE A 450 -40.57 6.70 41.08
N ARG A 451 -40.07 7.40 42.11
CA ARG A 451 -38.68 7.90 42.13
C ARG A 451 -37.65 6.79 41.94
N ASN A 452 -37.84 5.65 42.60
CA ASN A 452 -36.95 4.50 42.46
C ASN A 452 -36.98 3.90 41.04
N GLN A 453 -38.17 3.82 40.42
CA GLN A 453 -38.34 3.30 39.06
C GLN A 453 -37.80 4.26 37.99
N VAL A 454 -37.97 5.56 38.16
CA VAL A 454 -37.41 6.57 37.24
C VAL A 454 -35.89 6.50 37.19
N GLY A 455 -35.23 6.21 38.32
CA GLY A 455 -33.79 5.97 38.33
C GLY A 455 -33.36 4.77 37.46
N ALA A 456 -34.15 3.69 37.43
CA ALA A 456 -33.90 2.54 36.56
C ALA A 456 -34.17 2.86 35.09
N TYR A 457 -35.28 3.56 34.82
CA TYR A 457 -35.63 4.02 33.48
C TYR A 457 -34.56 4.93 32.87
N ALA A 458 -34.08 5.91 33.65
CA ALA A 458 -33.03 6.83 33.22
C ALA A 458 -31.71 6.10 32.92
N ARG A 459 -31.32 5.08 33.71
CA ARG A 459 -30.14 4.27 33.38
C ARG A 459 -30.29 3.53 32.05
N GLY A 460 -31.48 2.99 31.78
CA GLY A 460 -31.77 2.35 30.48
C GLY A 460 -31.65 3.34 29.31
N LEU A 461 -32.22 4.54 29.46
CA LEU A 461 -32.10 5.59 28.44
C LEU A 461 -30.64 6.04 28.21
N ASN A 462 -29.85 6.21 29.28
CA ASN A 462 -28.43 6.57 29.14
C ASN A 462 -27.64 5.46 28.41
N LEU A 463 -27.89 4.18 28.74
CA LEU A 463 -27.26 3.06 28.02
C LEU A 463 -27.59 3.04 26.53
N LEU A 464 -28.82 3.43 26.15
CA LEU A 464 -29.21 3.57 24.75
C LEU A 464 -28.59 4.81 24.10
N ALA A 465 -28.46 5.92 24.84
CA ALA A 465 -27.85 7.15 24.35
C ALA A 465 -26.33 7.03 24.13
N ASP A 466 -25.65 6.23 24.96
CA ASP A 466 -24.20 5.97 24.84
C ASP A 466 -23.86 4.96 23.72
N ALA A 467 -24.85 4.29 23.13
CA ALA A 467 -24.65 3.30 22.09
C ALA A 467 -24.59 3.91 20.68
N GLN A 468 -24.11 3.13 19.70
CA GLN A 468 -24.04 3.57 18.31
C GLN A 468 -25.44 3.80 17.72
N PRO A 469 -25.74 4.95 17.09
CA PRO A 469 -27.09 5.29 16.61
C PRO A 469 -27.71 4.25 15.67
N ALA A 470 -26.91 3.66 14.78
CA ALA A 470 -27.36 2.63 13.85
C ALA A 470 -27.75 1.32 14.56
N GLU A 471 -27.01 0.94 15.61
CA GLU A 471 -27.33 -0.24 16.43
C GLU A 471 -28.63 -0.02 17.20
N VAL A 472 -28.82 1.18 17.76
CA VAL A 472 -30.04 1.58 18.47
C VAL A 472 -31.25 1.52 17.54
N GLU A 473 -31.17 2.06 16.33
CA GLU A 473 -32.29 2.01 15.37
C GLU A 473 -32.68 0.61 14.96
N THR A 474 -31.67 -0.23 14.75
CA THR A 474 -31.90 -1.64 14.45
C THR A 474 -32.63 -2.32 15.60
N ALA A 475 -32.22 -2.06 16.85
CA ALA A 475 -32.87 -2.59 18.04
C ALA A 475 -34.34 -2.12 18.17
N PHE A 476 -34.62 -0.83 17.95
CA PHE A 476 -36.00 -0.31 17.93
C PHE A 476 -36.86 -1.00 16.86
N THR A 477 -36.31 -1.20 15.66
CA THR A 477 -37.01 -1.84 14.55
C THR A 477 -37.36 -3.30 14.87
N ILE A 478 -36.39 -4.05 15.39
CA ILE A 478 -36.59 -5.45 15.80
C ILE A 478 -37.64 -5.53 16.91
N TYR A 479 -37.48 -4.75 17.97
CA TYR A 479 -38.38 -4.78 19.12
C TYR A 479 -39.81 -4.36 18.77
N ARG A 480 -39.97 -3.36 17.88
CA ARG A 480 -41.28 -2.98 17.34
C ARG A 480 -41.96 -4.14 16.62
N SER A 481 -41.23 -4.83 15.74
CA SER A 481 -41.76 -6.01 15.02
C SER A 481 -42.17 -7.13 15.98
N GLU A 482 -41.42 -7.33 17.07
CA GLU A 482 -41.79 -8.31 18.11
C GLU A 482 -43.09 -7.91 18.83
N LEU A 483 -43.26 -6.63 19.19
CA LEU A 483 -44.48 -6.14 19.83
C LEU A 483 -45.71 -6.24 18.93
N GLU A 484 -45.57 -5.90 17.65
CA GLU A 484 -46.63 -6.05 16.64
C GLU A 484 -47.07 -7.51 16.51
N SER A 485 -46.13 -8.46 16.54
CA SER A 485 -46.44 -9.89 16.50
C SER A 485 -47.23 -10.40 17.72
N ARG A 486 -47.13 -9.70 18.86
CA ARG A 486 -47.76 -10.08 20.13
C ARG A 486 -49.07 -9.31 20.40
N ASN A 487 -49.55 -8.47 19.46
CA ASN A 487 -50.69 -7.55 19.65
C ASN A 487 -50.51 -6.62 20.88
N GLY A 488 -49.29 -6.13 21.10
CA GLY A 488 -48.95 -5.28 22.23
C GLY A 488 -49.21 -3.78 22.02
N ASP A 489 -50.42 -3.38 21.61
CA ASP A 489 -50.75 -1.99 21.23
C ASP A 489 -50.37 -0.94 22.30
N GLU A 490 -50.56 -1.27 23.59
CA GLU A 490 -50.16 -0.39 24.70
C GLU A 490 -48.64 -0.22 24.78
N PHE A 491 -47.86 -1.28 24.53
CA PHE A 491 -46.40 -1.22 24.55
C PHE A 491 -45.82 -0.54 23.29
N LEU A 492 -46.53 -0.56 22.17
CA LEU A 492 -46.15 0.19 20.97
C LEU A 492 -46.22 1.70 21.21
N ASP A 493 -47.28 2.20 21.87
CA ASP A 493 -47.36 3.61 22.28
C ASP A 493 -46.23 4.00 23.24
N LEU A 494 -45.93 3.11 24.19
CA LEU A 494 -44.82 3.33 25.12
C LEU A 494 -43.46 3.30 24.44
N LEU A 495 -43.26 2.49 23.41
CA LEU A 495 -42.02 2.43 22.65
C LEU A 495 -41.79 3.73 21.87
N VAL A 496 -42.85 4.31 21.28
CA VAL A 496 -42.80 5.63 20.64
C VAL A 496 -42.42 6.70 21.64
N LYS A 497 -43.06 6.73 22.82
CA LYS A 497 -42.72 7.68 23.90
C LYS A 497 -41.29 7.51 24.40
N LEU A 498 -40.84 6.27 24.52
CA LEU A 498 -39.47 5.97 24.91
C LEU A 498 -38.47 6.53 23.90
N ARG A 499 -38.79 6.47 22.60
CA ARG A 499 -37.96 7.10 21.58
C ARG A 499 -37.92 8.61 21.73
N ASP A 500 -39.07 9.26 21.89
CA ASP A 500 -39.13 10.71 22.13
C ASP A 500 -38.30 11.11 23.38
N HIS A 501 -38.36 10.30 24.44
CA HIS A 501 -37.58 10.54 25.66
C HIS A 501 -36.07 10.37 25.44
N LEU A 502 -35.66 9.39 24.63
CA LEU A 502 -34.27 9.19 24.25
C LEU A 502 -33.75 10.39 23.43
N ASP A 503 -34.53 10.86 22.46
CA ASP A 503 -34.17 12.01 21.63
C ASP A 503 -34.01 13.28 22.50
N VAL A 504 -34.94 13.52 23.44
CA VAL A 504 -34.86 14.62 24.41
C VAL A 504 -33.61 14.50 25.30
N LEU A 505 -33.21 13.29 25.69
CA LEU A 505 -32.03 13.05 26.50
C LEU A 505 -30.73 13.33 25.72
N ILE A 506 -30.67 12.90 24.46
CA ILE A 506 -29.53 13.14 23.56
C ILE A 506 -29.35 14.64 23.32
N GLU A 507 -30.45 15.37 23.12
CA GLU A 507 -30.44 16.83 22.93
C GLU A 507 -30.07 17.61 24.20
N ASN A 508 -30.43 17.10 25.37
CA ASN A 508 -30.26 17.80 26.66
C ASN A 508 -29.35 17.00 27.60
N GLN A 509 -28.03 17.10 27.38
CA GLN A 509 -27.04 16.51 28.27
C GLN A 509 -27.21 17.02 29.72
N GLY A 510 -27.74 16.16 30.60
CA GLY A 510 -27.84 16.42 32.05
C GLY A 510 -29.22 16.84 32.59
N LEU A 511 -30.29 16.12 32.23
CA LEU A 511 -31.61 16.29 32.88
C LEU A 511 -31.56 15.98 34.39
N SER A 512 -32.23 16.81 35.20
CA SER A 512 -32.40 16.54 36.63
C SER A 512 -33.35 15.36 36.86
N ALA A 513 -33.28 14.73 38.05
CA ALA A 513 -34.18 13.65 38.41
C ALA A 513 -35.67 14.06 38.30
N ASP A 514 -36.00 15.30 38.67
CA ASP A 514 -37.37 15.82 38.58
C ASP A 514 -37.81 16.02 37.12
N ALA A 515 -36.90 16.48 36.25
CA ALA A 515 -37.19 16.60 34.81
C ALA A 515 -37.42 15.23 34.14
N LEU A 516 -36.71 14.19 34.59
CA LEU A 516 -36.91 12.81 34.12
C LEU A 516 -38.24 12.21 34.60
N ILE A 517 -38.69 12.58 35.81
CA ILE A 517 -40.01 12.19 36.32
C ILE A 517 -41.11 12.85 35.48
N GLU A 518 -41.00 14.15 35.24
CA GLU A 518 -41.97 14.86 34.39
C GLU A 518 -42.01 14.26 32.99
N LEU A 519 -40.85 13.99 32.39
CA LEU A 519 -40.75 13.36 31.08
C LEU A 519 -41.45 12.00 31.05
N ALA A 520 -41.15 11.11 32.00
CA ALA A 520 -41.77 9.78 32.07
C ALA A 520 -43.29 9.80 32.30
N LEU A 521 -43.80 10.85 32.94
CA LEU A 521 -45.24 11.02 33.25
C LEU A 521 -46.00 11.84 32.21
N ARG A 522 -45.34 12.44 31.21
CA ARG A 522 -46.02 13.22 30.16
C ARG A 522 -47.05 12.35 29.40
N PRO A 523 -48.23 12.91 29.06
CA PRO A 523 -49.32 12.16 28.43
C PRO A 523 -48.92 11.36 27.20
#